data_AF-A0A946TMM9-F1
#
_entry.id   AF-A0A946TMM9-F1
#
_cell.length_a   1.000
_cell.length_b   1.000
_cell.length_c   1.000
_cell.angle_alpha   90.00
_cell.angle_beta   90.00
_cell.angle_gamma   90.00
#
_symmetry.space_group_name_H-M   'P 1'
#
loop_
_entity.id
_entity.type
_entity.pdbx_description
1 polymer ?
#
loop_
_entity_poly.entity_id
_entity_poly.type
_entity_poly.pdbx_seq_one_letter_code
_entity_poly.pdbx_strand_id
1 'polypeptide(L)'
;EPKIIDQVKHNGPFDRILVEADGSARRPLKAPAAHEPVVPSGSDAMIIVAGLNGIGQPLDSDHLFRPEIWQQLTDDKAGKPITARAIAQALQHPEGLVKGCPPGAAKILFLNQADTPDRLEAARDILQQLASTKDGQPDRAAYGTLLPSPAIAGHM
;
A
#
# COMPACT_ATOMS: atom_id res chain seq x y z
N GLU A 1 12.66 9.37 -13.86
CA GLU A 1 13.04 7.98 -14.20
C GLU A 1 13.80 7.34 -13.03
N PRO A 2 13.62 6.04 -12.73
CA PRO A 2 14.27 5.36 -11.60
C PRO A 2 15.79 5.51 -11.55
N LYS A 3 16.46 5.41 -12.71
CA LYS A 3 17.93 5.49 -12.79
C LYS A 3 18.47 6.85 -12.34
N ILE A 4 17.71 7.92 -12.56
CA ILE A 4 18.09 9.27 -12.11
C ILE A 4 18.03 9.34 -10.59
N ILE A 5 17.04 8.71 -9.96
CA ILE A 5 16.94 8.65 -8.50
C ILE A 5 18.13 7.88 -7.92
N ASP A 6 18.49 6.75 -8.52
CA ASP A 6 19.64 5.96 -8.09
C ASP A 6 20.95 6.77 -8.16
N GLN A 7 21.13 7.59 -9.21
CA GLN A 7 22.27 8.52 -9.32
C GLN A 7 22.24 9.63 -8.26
N VAL A 8 21.08 10.24 -8.01
CA VAL A 8 20.92 11.28 -6.99
C VAL A 8 21.26 10.71 -5.61
N LYS A 9 20.79 9.49 -5.28
CA LYS A 9 21.15 8.81 -4.04
C LYS A 9 22.66 8.59 -3.94
N HIS A 10 23.30 8.10 -5.00
CA HIS A 10 24.73 7.82 -5.01
C HIS A 10 25.60 9.06 -4.79
N ASN A 11 25.21 10.20 -5.38
CA ASN A 11 25.96 11.45 -5.26
C ASN A 11 25.84 12.11 -3.87
N GLY A 12 24.93 11.64 -3.01
CA GLY A 12 24.80 12.04 -1.62
C GLY A 12 24.41 13.51 -1.30
N PRO A 13 23.68 14.28 -2.14
CA PRO A 13 23.30 15.65 -1.79
C PRO A 13 22.13 15.74 -0.80
N PHE A 14 21.45 14.62 -0.48
CA PHE A 14 20.25 14.60 0.37
C PHE A 14 20.34 13.53 1.45
N ASP A 15 19.88 13.85 2.66
CA ASP A 15 19.74 12.86 3.73
C ASP A 15 18.65 11.83 3.45
N ARG A 16 17.56 12.26 2.81
CA ARG A 16 16.38 11.43 2.50
C ARG A 16 15.83 11.80 1.13
N ILE A 17 15.41 10.79 0.37
CA ILE A 17 14.74 10.95 -0.91
C ILE A 17 13.41 10.23 -0.81
N LEU A 18 12.31 10.95 -1.00
CA LEU A 18 10.97 10.38 -1.09
C LEU A 18 10.55 10.34 -2.55
N VAL A 19 10.14 9.16 -3.02
CA VAL A 19 9.70 8.95 -4.39
C VAL A 19 8.27 8.44 -4.36
N GLU A 20 7.35 9.20 -4.93
CA GLU A 20 6.04 8.68 -5.27
C GLU A 20 6.20 7.74 -6.48
N ALA A 21 5.78 6.49 -6.34
CA ALA A 21 5.88 5.50 -7.41
C ALA A 21 4.71 5.67 -8.39
N ASP A 22 3.59 4.99 -8.14
CA ASP A 22 2.41 5.03 -8.99
C ASP A 22 1.15 5.41 -8.20
N GLY A 23 0.29 6.20 -8.84
CA GLY A 23 -0.96 6.69 -8.25
C GLY A 23 -2.14 5.75 -8.48
N SER A 24 -3.12 5.79 -7.58
CA SER A 24 -4.34 4.98 -7.62
C SER A 24 -5.53 5.67 -8.31
N ALA A 25 -5.32 6.76 -9.07
CA ALA A 25 -6.40 7.61 -9.57
C ALA A 25 -7.38 8.06 -8.47
N ARG A 26 -6.85 8.38 -7.28
CA ARG A 26 -7.58 8.74 -6.06
C ARG A 26 -8.46 7.63 -5.47
N ARG A 27 -8.29 6.37 -5.91
CA ARG A 27 -8.94 5.22 -5.30
C ARG A 27 -8.20 4.79 -4.04
N PRO A 28 -8.90 4.21 -3.05
CA PRO A 28 -8.27 3.80 -1.79
C PRO A 28 -7.27 2.64 -1.96
N LEU A 29 -7.47 1.82 -2.99
CA LEU A 29 -6.65 0.66 -3.31
C LEU A 29 -6.34 0.62 -4.81
N LYS A 30 -5.27 -0.09 -5.16
CA LYS A 30 -4.86 -0.32 -6.55
C LYS A 30 -4.26 -1.71 -6.73
N ALA A 31 -4.41 -2.28 -7.91
CA ALA A 31 -3.58 -3.38 -8.38
C ALA A 31 -2.52 -2.85 -9.37
N PRO A 32 -1.22 -3.18 -9.19
CA PRO A 32 -0.19 -2.74 -10.10
C PRO A 32 -0.31 -3.44 -11.46
N ALA A 33 -0.05 -2.71 -12.54
CA ALA A 33 0.04 -3.28 -13.88
C ALA A 33 1.34 -4.06 -14.08
N ALA A 34 1.50 -4.69 -15.24
CA ALA A 34 2.71 -5.43 -15.59
C ALA A 34 3.99 -4.59 -15.47
N HIS A 35 3.94 -3.32 -15.89
CA HIS A 35 5.09 -2.39 -15.89
C HIS A 35 5.19 -1.49 -14.64
N GLU A 36 4.30 -1.68 -13.67
CA GLU A 36 4.25 -0.93 -12.41
C GLU A 36 4.51 -1.86 -11.21
N PRO A 37 4.87 -1.31 -10.03
CA PRO A 37 5.32 0.06 -9.81
C PRO A 37 6.74 0.29 -10.37
N VAL A 38 7.03 1.54 -10.72
CA VAL A 38 8.34 1.94 -11.25
C VAL A 38 9.24 2.37 -10.07
N VAL A 39 9.87 1.38 -9.43
CA VAL A 39 10.63 1.56 -8.18
C VAL A 39 12.13 1.66 -8.45
N PRO A 40 12.85 2.67 -7.91
CA PRO A 40 14.32 2.75 -7.98
C PRO A 40 14.99 1.53 -7.35
N SER A 41 16.01 1.00 -8.04
CA SER A 41 16.70 -0.22 -7.61
C SER A 41 17.47 -0.02 -6.30
N GLY A 42 17.93 1.20 -6.05
CA GLY A 42 18.59 1.60 -4.83
C GLY A 42 17.66 2.00 -3.69
N SER A 43 16.35 1.72 -3.74
CA SER A 43 15.43 2.06 -2.64
C SER A 43 15.78 1.29 -1.36
N ASP A 44 15.96 1.98 -0.23
CA ASP A 44 16.19 1.33 1.07
C ASP A 44 14.89 0.82 1.73
N ALA A 45 13.76 1.40 1.34
CA ALA A 45 12.45 1.04 1.83
C ALA A 45 11.38 1.28 0.77
N MET A 46 10.30 0.50 0.85
CA MET A 46 9.07 0.67 0.11
C MET A 46 7.93 0.85 1.10
N ILE A 47 7.18 1.94 0.97
CA ILE A 47 6.00 2.20 1.78
C ILE A 47 4.76 1.84 0.96
N ILE A 48 4.07 0.78 1.37
CA ILE A 48 2.82 0.34 0.78
C ILE A 48 1.68 1.06 1.49
N VAL A 49 0.98 1.94 0.77
CA VAL A 49 -0.16 2.67 1.30
C VAL A 49 -1.45 1.99 0.86
N ALA A 50 -2.26 1.54 1.81
CA ALA A 50 -3.57 0.94 1.55
C ALA A 50 -4.66 1.70 2.32
N GLY A 51 -5.63 2.28 1.60
CA GLY A 51 -6.75 3.01 2.18
C GLY A 51 -7.85 2.09 2.69
N LEU A 52 -8.12 2.11 4.00
CA LEU A 52 -9.12 1.24 4.64
C LEU A 52 -10.56 1.68 4.37
N ASN A 53 -10.79 2.88 3.84
CA ASN A 53 -12.10 3.31 3.34
C ASN A 53 -12.56 2.56 2.08
N GLY A 54 -11.68 1.76 1.45
CA GLY A 54 -12.05 0.82 0.39
C GLY A 54 -12.71 -0.47 0.92
N ILE A 55 -12.52 -0.82 2.19
CA ILE A 55 -13.14 -2.02 2.78
C ILE A 55 -14.65 -1.86 2.81
N GLY A 56 -15.37 -2.92 2.42
CA GLY A 56 -16.82 -2.90 2.31
C GLY A 56 -17.35 -2.28 1.02
N GLN A 57 -16.52 -1.54 0.27
CA GLN A 57 -16.91 -1.00 -1.02
C GLN A 57 -16.98 -2.10 -2.09
N PRO A 58 -17.84 -1.96 -3.11
CA PRO A 58 -17.89 -2.92 -4.20
C PRO A 58 -16.54 -2.99 -4.94
N LEU A 59 -16.14 -4.19 -5.34
CA LEU A 59 -14.99 -4.41 -6.21
C LEU A 59 -15.36 -3.98 -7.62
N ASP A 60 -15.10 -2.72 -7.95
CA ASP A 60 -15.32 -2.08 -9.25
C ASP A 60 -14.30 -0.94 -9.49
N SER A 61 -14.41 -0.27 -10.64
CA SER A 61 -13.51 0.80 -11.04
C SER A 61 -13.70 2.11 -10.26
N ASP A 62 -14.83 2.27 -9.57
CA ASP A 62 -15.13 3.46 -8.77
C ASP A 62 -14.47 3.41 -7.40
N HIS A 63 -14.16 2.21 -6.91
CA HIS A 63 -13.60 2.01 -5.57
C HIS A 63 -12.21 1.35 -5.59
N LEU A 64 -11.77 0.79 -6.71
CA LEU A 64 -10.46 0.13 -6.83
C LEU A 64 -9.83 0.43 -8.19
N PHE A 65 -8.57 0.85 -8.18
CA PHE A 65 -7.84 1.07 -9.44
C PHE A 65 -7.36 -0.25 -10.04
N ARG A 66 -7.90 -0.61 -11.21
CA ARG A 66 -7.70 -1.90 -11.93
C ARG A 66 -8.31 -3.10 -11.19
N PRO A 67 -9.63 -3.12 -10.99
CA PRO A 67 -10.33 -4.19 -10.29
C PRO A 67 -10.16 -5.56 -10.97
N GLU A 68 -9.94 -5.62 -12.28
CA GLU A 68 -9.73 -6.87 -13.01
C GLU A 68 -8.44 -7.58 -12.60
N ILE A 69 -7.36 -6.81 -12.41
CA ILE A 69 -6.09 -7.36 -11.92
C ILE A 69 -6.25 -7.77 -10.45
N TRP A 70 -6.93 -6.96 -9.64
CA TRP A 70 -7.17 -7.29 -8.24
C TRP A 70 -7.95 -8.61 -8.06
N GLN A 71 -8.97 -8.85 -8.88
CA GLN A 71 -9.71 -10.13 -8.87
C GLN A 71 -8.78 -11.32 -9.12
N GLN A 72 -7.83 -11.18 -10.05
CA GLN A 72 -6.85 -12.24 -10.32
C GLN A 72 -5.87 -12.46 -9.15
N LEU A 73 -5.52 -11.41 -8.42
CA LEU A 73 -4.59 -11.48 -7.28
C LEU A 73 -5.22 -12.10 -6.02
N THR A 74 -6.55 -12.00 -5.88
CA THR A 74 -7.27 -12.28 -4.62
C THR A 74 -8.33 -13.37 -4.72
N ASP A 75 -8.64 -13.83 -5.94
CA ASP A 75 -9.77 -14.71 -6.27
C ASP A 75 -11.14 -14.13 -5.88
N ASP A 76 -11.24 -12.82 -5.71
CA ASP A 76 -12.50 -12.13 -5.45
C ASP A 76 -13.31 -11.89 -6.74
N LYS A 77 -14.58 -11.54 -6.59
CA LYS A 77 -15.53 -11.34 -7.70
C LYS A 77 -15.97 -9.88 -7.79
N ALA A 78 -16.12 -9.38 -9.02
CA ALA A 78 -16.66 -8.05 -9.30
C ALA A 78 -17.97 -7.77 -8.53
N GLY A 79 -18.09 -6.54 -8.05
CA GLY A 79 -19.24 -6.04 -7.29
C GLY A 79 -19.35 -6.58 -5.86
N LYS A 80 -18.55 -7.57 -5.45
CA LYS A 80 -18.52 -8.01 -4.05
C LYS A 80 -17.76 -7.01 -3.18
N PRO A 81 -18.10 -6.90 -1.89
CA PRO A 81 -17.38 -6.03 -0.98
C PRO A 81 -15.89 -6.41 -0.89
N ILE A 82 -15.00 -5.43 -0.98
CA ILE A 82 -13.57 -5.61 -0.75
C ILE A 82 -13.38 -5.96 0.73
N THR A 83 -12.67 -7.05 1.00
CA THR A 83 -12.47 -7.58 2.36
C THR A 83 -11.07 -7.32 2.89
N ALA A 84 -10.90 -7.35 4.21
CA ALA A 84 -9.58 -7.39 4.85
C ALA A 84 -8.73 -8.54 4.31
N ARG A 85 -9.36 -9.70 4.05
CA ARG A 85 -8.71 -10.86 3.43
C ARG A 85 -8.14 -10.57 2.05
N ALA A 86 -8.92 -9.90 1.20
CA ALA A 86 -8.47 -9.53 -0.14
C ALA A 86 -7.23 -8.63 -0.09
N ILE A 87 -7.20 -7.67 0.84
CA ILE A 87 -6.03 -6.79 1.02
C ILE A 87 -4.81 -7.59 1.49
N ALA A 88 -4.97 -8.51 2.45
CA ALA A 88 -3.90 -9.38 2.91
C ALA A 88 -3.36 -10.29 1.79
N GLN A 89 -4.24 -10.89 0.99
CA GLN A 89 -3.86 -11.68 -0.19
C GLN A 89 -3.08 -10.83 -1.20
N ALA A 90 -3.56 -9.62 -1.51
CA ALA A 90 -2.87 -8.70 -2.41
C ALA A 90 -1.49 -8.27 -1.87
N LEU A 91 -1.30 -8.17 -0.55
CA LEU A 91 -0.01 -7.87 0.08
C LEU A 91 0.96 -9.06 0.02
N GLN A 92 0.46 -10.29 0.09
CA GLN A 92 1.28 -11.50 0.03
C GLN A 92 1.59 -11.94 -1.40
N HIS A 93 0.80 -11.50 -2.39
CA HIS A 93 0.99 -11.89 -3.78
C HIS A 93 2.23 -11.20 -4.38
N PRO A 94 3.15 -11.93 -5.06
CA PRO A 94 4.36 -11.35 -5.67
C PRO A 94 4.07 -10.24 -6.69
N GLU A 95 3.02 -10.41 -7.49
CA GLU A 95 2.52 -9.39 -8.43
C GLU A 95 1.51 -8.40 -7.80
N GLY A 96 1.34 -8.47 -6.49
CA GLY A 96 0.40 -7.63 -5.74
C GLY A 96 1.03 -6.35 -5.21
N LEU A 97 0.61 -5.92 -4.02
CA LEU A 97 0.94 -4.60 -3.47
C LEU A 97 2.43 -4.43 -3.10
N VAL A 98 3.18 -5.51 -2.99
CA VAL A 98 4.63 -5.51 -2.72
C VAL A 98 5.48 -5.68 -3.99
N LYS A 99 4.85 -5.73 -5.17
CA LYS A 99 5.53 -5.92 -6.45
C LYS A 99 6.64 -4.89 -6.66
N GLY A 100 7.79 -5.34 -7.16
CA GLY A 100 8.92 -4.48 -7.50
C GLY A 100 9.71 -3.96 -6.30
N CYS A 101 9.43 -4.44 -5.08
CA CYS A 101 10.26 -4.14 -3.91
C CYS A 101 11.69 -4.69 -4.10
N PRO A 102 12.74 -3.84 -4.05
CA PRO A 102 14.10 -4.32 -4.23
C PRO A 102 14.52 -5.30 -3.14
N PRO A 103 15.36 -6.30 -3.45
CA PRO A 103 15.94 -7.18 -2.44
C PRO A 103 16.66 -6.39 -1.34
N GLY A 104 16.36 -6.69 -0.09
CA GLY A 104 16.95 -6.01 1.07
C GLY A 104 16.31 -4.65 1.42
N ALA A 105 15.39 -4.14 0.60
CA ALA A 105 14.59 -2.97 0.97
C ALA A 105 13.56 -3.35 2.03
N ALA A 106 13.38 -2.48 3.03
CA ALA A 106 12.35 -2.67 4.05
C ALA A 106 10.95 -2.47 3.46
N LYS A 107 10.04 -3.42 3.69
CA LYS A 107 8.62 -3.30 3.36
C LYS A 107 7.87 -2.70 4.54
N ILE A 108 7.33 -1.51 4.35
CA ILE A 108 6.58 -0.79 5.37
C ILE A 108 5.12 -0.72 4.92
N LEU A 109 4.23 -1.35 5.65
CA LEU A 109 2.79 -1.26 5.40
C LEU A 109 2.21 -0.07 6.17
N PHE A 110 1.54 0.82 5.45
CA PHE A 110 0.76 1.91 6.02
C PHE A 110 -0.73 1.74 5.67
N LEU A 111 -1.51 1.27 6.66
CA LEU A 111 -2.95 1.11 6.57
C LEU A 111 -3.62 2.45 6.90
N ASN A 112 -3.91 3.24 5.88
CA ASN A 112 -4.41 4.60 6.04
C ASN A 112 -5.93 4.62 6.29
N GLN A 113 -6.43 5.68 6.93
CA GLN A 113 -7.86 5.95 7.16
C GLN A 113 -8.56 4.93 8.06
N ALA A 114 -7.87 4.45 9.10
CA ALA A 114 -8.45 3.65 10.20
C ALA A 114 -9.32 4.51 11.14
N ASP A 115 -10.14 5.40 10.57
CA ASP A 115 -10.81 6.50 11.27
C ASP A 115 -12.06 6.06 12.04
N THR A 116 -12.51 4.82 11.86
CA THR A 116 -13.68 4.25 12.54
C THR A 116 -13.31 2.96 13.27
N PRO A 117 -14.07 2.56 14.31
CA PRO A 117 -13.85 1.28 14.98
C PRO A 117 -13.80 0.10 14.00
N ASP A 118 -14.73 0.04 13.04
CA ASP A 118 -14.77 -1.03 12.04
C ASP A 118 -13.51 -1.07 11.16
N ARG A 119 -12.98 0.08 10.75
CA ARG A 119 -11.74 0.13 9.95
C ARG A 119 -10.51 -0.19 10.79
N LEU A 120 -10.53 0.15 12.07
CA LEU A 120 -9.45 -0.21 13.00
C LEU A 120 -9.42 -1.73 13.24
N GLU A 121 -10.58 -2.37 13.43
CA GLU A 121 -10.66 -3.83 13.51
C GLU A 121 -10.22 -4.46 12.18
N ALA A 122 -10.67 -3.94 11.04
CA ALA A 122 -10.23 -4.44 9.74
C ALA A 122 -8.71 -4.31 9.53
N ALA A 123 -8.08 -3.24 10.04
CA ALA A 123 -6.63 -3.09 10.04
C ALA A 123 -5.94 -4.19 10.85
N ARG A 124 -6.47 -4.51 12.03
CA ARG A 124 -5.96 -5.60 12.89
C ARG A 124 -6.13 -6.95 12.21
N ASP A 125 -7.27 -7.19 11.58
CA ASP A 125 -7.53 -8.43 10.84
C ASP A 125 -6.53 -8.63 9.71
N ILE A 126 -6.22 -7.58 8.93
CA ILE A 126 -5.17 -7.63 7.90
C ILE A 126 -3.84 -8.05 8.53
N LEU A 127 -3.43 -7.40 9.62
CA LEU A 127 -2.15 -7.70 10.28
C LEU A 127 -2.07 -9.13 10.84
N GLN A 128 -3.17 -9.64 11.40
CA GLN A 128 -3.26 -11.03 11.89
C GLN A 128 -3.12 -12.04 10.75
N GLN A 129 -3.75 -11.78 9.61
CA GLN A 129 -3.61 -12.64 8.43
C GLN A 129 -2.19 -12.63 7.87
N LEU A 130 -1.54 -11.46 7.83
CA LEU A 130 -0.14 -11.34 7.42
C LEU A 130 0.82 -12.06 8.36
N ALA A 131 0.55 -12.04 9.67
CA ALA A 131 1.39 -12.73 10.67
C ALA A 131 1.30 -14.26 10.58
N SER A 132 0.25 -14.79 9.93
CA SER A 132 0.04 -16.23 9.79
C SER A 132 0.81 -16.83 8.60
N THR A 133 1.53 -16.01 7.83
CA THR A 133 2.29 -16.41 6.63
C THR A 133 3.74 -15.96 6.73
N LYS A 134 4.70 -16.78 6.25
CA LYS A 134 6.12 -16.40 6.23
C LYS A 134 6.50 -15.51 5.05
N ASP A 135 5.80 -15.63 3.93
CA ASP A 135 6.12 -14.91 2.70
C ASP A 135 5.37 -13.58 2.61
N GLY A 136 6.07 -12.53 2.15
CA GLY A 136 5.46 -11.21 1.91
C GLY A 136 5.15 -10.38 3.16
N GLN A 137 5.54 -10.83 4.36
CA GLN A 137 5.29 -10.07 5.59
C GLN A 137 6.03 -8.72 5.54
N PRO A 138 5.35 -7.60 5.88
CA PRO A 138 6.02 -6.32 6.01
C PRO A 138 6.95 -6.33 7.23
N ASP A 139 8.12 -5.70 7.09
CA ASP A 139 9.08 -5.52 8.19
C ASP A 139 8.51 -4.62 9.29
N ARG A 140 7.63 -3.68 8.90
CA ARG A 140 6.93 -2.77 9.81
C ARG A 140 5.52 -2.52 9.29
N ALA A 141 4.57 -2.36 10.21
CA ALA A 141 3.24 -1.90 9.88
C ALA A 141 2.78 -0.79 10.82
N ALA A 142 2.03 0.15 10.27
CA ALA A 142 1.32 1.18 11.02
C ALA A 142 -0.06 1.37 10.42
N TYR A 143 -1.02 1.79 11.24
CA TYR A 143 -2.30 2.31 10.77
C TYR A 143 -2.40 3.79 11.12
N GLY A 144 -2.95 4.57 10.19
CA GLY A 144 -3.16 6.00 10.35
C GLY A 144 -4.62 6.32 10.60
N THR A 145 -4.89 7.21 11.54
CA THR A 145 -6.22 7.78 11.80
C THR A 145 -6.16 9.30 11.68
N LEU A 146 -7.22 9.93 11.20
CA LEU A 146 -7.41 11.37 11.36
C LEU A 146 -7.53 11.69 12.85
N LEU A 147 -6.76 12.66 13.33
CA LEU A 147 -6.98 13.18 14.68
C LEU A 147 -8.27 14.01 14.69
N PRO A 148 -9.14 13.88 15.73
CA PRO A 148 -10.36 14.68 15.86
C PRO A 148 -10.11 16.20 15.86
N SER A 149 -8.89 16.60 16.21
CA SER A 149 -8.39 17.96 16.08
C SER A 149 -6.96 17.88 15.54
N PRO A 150 -6.69 18.26 14.28
CA PRO A 150 -5.33 18.29 13.79
C PRO A 150 -4.56 19.31 14.63
N ALA A 151 -3.46 18.88 15.24
CA ALA A 151 -2.47 19.81 15.76
C ALA A 151 -1.83 20.49 14.54
N ILE A 152 -2.37 21.63 14.11
CA ILE A 152 -1.74 22.46 13.11
C ILE A 152 -0.47 23.02 13.76
N ALA A 153 0.69 22.44 13.41
CA ALA A 153 1.98 23.00 13.77
C ALA A 153 2.17 24.30 12.97
N GLY A 154 1.61 25.38 13.50
CA GLY A 154 1.63 26.70 12.87
C GLY A 154 0.59 27.62 13.48
N HIS A 155 0.99 28.43 14.46
CA HIS A 155 0.38 29.73 14.68
C HIS A 155 1.24 30.77 13.95
N MET A 156 0.75 31.24 12.80
CA MET A 156 0.43 32.65 12.48
C MET A 156 0.03 32.76 11.01
#